data_AF-A0AAV2Z0K4-F1
#
_entry.id   AF-A0AAV2Z0K4-F1
#
_cell.length_a   1.000
_cell.length_b   1.000
_cell.length_c   1.000
_cell.angle_alpha   90.00
_cell.angle_beta   90.00
_cell.angle_gamma   90.00
#
_symmetry.space_group_name_H-M   'P 1'
#
loop_
_entity.id
_entity.type
_entity.pdbx_description
1 polymer ?
#
loop_
_entity_poly.entity_id
_entity_poly.type
_entity_poly.pdbx_seq_one_letter_code
_entity_poly.pdbx_strand_id
1 'polypeptide(L)'
;MLNPHQLTAGIEGNTIIPSDCKALVTSNVMAYRADVDQQALCDNSCYDLLNSKYKIMLDNNCFDSTDEDAAANARMIAASYELACQTTTTGKYCIPMLANLVANAATDYDLCSDIVKDMGCCFQSYKQYMQIGTAASIKTMSAAQNQCVAAGISGIDKVCPCANNKHASNNTKICSEGAFTKLHLGAAVLAVAVLLISASTVS
;
A
#
# COMPACT_ATOMS: atom_id res chain seq x y z
N MET A 1 29.38 14.16 16.77
CA MET A 1 28.14 14.84 17.23
C MET A 1 27.57 15.59 16.04
N LEU A 2 26.32 15.33 15.65
CA LEU A 2 25.67 15.98 14.50
C LEU A 2 25.23 17.40 14.90
N ASN A 3 25.46 18.39 14.03
CA ASN A 3 25.04 19.77 14.29
C ASN A 3 23.53 19.96 13.99
N PRO A 4 22.89 21.04 14.50
CA PRO A 4 21.46 21.28 14.32
C PRO A 4 21.01 21.31 12.85
N HIS A 5 21.87 21.78 11.93
CA HIS A 5 21.60 21.75 10.49
C HIS A 5 21.52 20.31 9.92
N GLN A 6 22.29 19.37 10.44
CA GLN A 6 22.25 17.95 10.04
C GLN A 6 21.00 17.23 10.58
N LEU A 7 20.47 17.67 11.73
CA LEU A 7 19.19 17.21 12.29
C LEU A 7 17.99 17.73 11.49
N THR A 8 18.07 18.95 10.94
CA THR A 8 17.06 19.54 10.06
C THR A 8 17.12 18.96 8.63
N ALA A 9 18.32 18.54 8.17
CA ALA A 9 18.54 17.97 6.83
C ALA A 9 18.39 16.44 6.75
N GLY A 10 17.94 15.76 7.82
CA GLY A 10 17.58 14.34 7.79
C GLY A 10 18.76 13.38 7.60
N ILE A 11 19.93 13.61 8.19
CA ILE A 11 21.04 12.66 8.04
C ILE A 11 20.95 11.56 9.12
N GLU A 12 20.76 10.30 8.72
CA GLU A 12 21.06 9.12 9.55
C GLU A 12 22.28 8.38 8.96
N GLY A 13 23.44 8.45 9.63
CA GLY A 13 24.71 7.92 9.12
C GLY A 13 25.41 8.85 8.11
N ASN A 14 25.96 8.29 7.02
CA ASN A 14 26.60 9.04 5.92
C ASN A 14 25.63 9.41 4.78
N THR A 15 24.33 9.17 4.95
CA THR A 15 23.33 9.34 3.89
C THR A 15 22.33 10.42 4.27
N ILE A 16 22.11 11.37 3.36
CA ILE A 16 21.07 12.39 3.49
C ILE A 16 19.73 11.71 3.22
N ILE A 17 18.86 11.62 4.22
CA ILE A 17 17.44 11.26 4.06
C ILE A 17 16.69 12.57 3.78
N PRO A 18 16.05 12.73 2.60
CA PRO A 18 15.22 13.90 2.31
C PRO A 18 14.18 14.16 3.42
N SER A 19 13.85 15.43 3.69
CA SER A 19 12.89 15.83 4.74
C SER A 19 11.54 15.11 4.62
N ASP A 20 11.08 14.90 3.39
CA ASP A 20 9.81 14.23 3.09
C ASP A 20 9.83 12.75 3.49
N CYS A 21 10.97 12.08 3.34
CA CYS A 21 11.18 10.72 3.80
C CYS A 21 11.17 10.63 5.32
N LYS A 22 11.80 11.59 6.01
CA LYS A 22 11.80 11.66 7.48
C LYS A 22 10.38 11.84 8.00
N ALA A 23 9.61 12.74 7.40
CA ALA A 23 8.21 12.96 7.74
C ALA A 23 7.36 11.69 7.54
N LEU A 24 7.57 10.96 6.44
CA LEU A 24 6.90 9.68 6.19
C LEU A 24 7.32 8.57 7.17
N VAL A 25 8.60 8.41 7.46
CA VAL A 25 9.09 7.40 8.43
C VAL A 25 8.53 7.67 9.82
N THR A 26 8.40 8.94 10.22
CA THR A 26 7.77 9.32 11.49
C THR A 26 6.25 9.24 11.47
N SER A 27 5.63 9.19 10.29
CA SER A 27 4.19 9.05 10.13
C SER A 27 3.82 7.58 10.08
N ASN A 28 2.85 7.16 10.88
CA ASN A 28 2.21 5.87 10.64
C ASN A 28 1.34 6.01 9.38
N VAL A 29 1.76 5.41 8.26
CA VAL A 29 1.06 5.49 6.97
C VAL A 29 -0.37 4.93 7.02
N MET A 30 -0.70 4.17 8.07
CA MET A 30 -2.03 3.64 8.36
C MET A 30 -2.89 4.58 9.22
N ALA A 31 -2.34 5.68 9.74
CA ALA A 31 -3.05 6.61 10.62
C ALA A 31 -3.89 7.66 9.86
N TYR A 32 -3.79 7.72 8.53
CA TYR A 32 -4.52 8.66 7.69
C TYR A 32 -5.95 8.16 7.46
N ARG A 33 -6.94 8.89 7.99
CA ARG A 33 -8.35 8.44 8.04
C ARG A 33 -9.26 9.07 6.99
N ALA A 34 -8.73 9.94 6.14
CA ALA A 34 -9.46 10.56 5.03
C ALA A 34 -8.78 10.26 3.69
N ASP A 35 -9.58 10.08 2.63
CA ASP A 35 -9.06 9.82 1.27
C ASP A 35 -8.08 10.91 0.80
N VAL A 36 -8.35 12.18 1.13
CA VAL A 36 -7.51 13.32 0.71
C VAL A 36 -6.13 13.27 1.35
N ASP A 37 -6.04 12.88 2.62
CA ASP A 37 -4.76 12.79 3.32
C ASP A 37 -4.00 11.53 2.88
N GLN A 38 -4.73 10.43 2.63
CA GLN A 38 -4.14 9.21 2.07
C GLN A 38 -3.59 9.46 0.65
N GLN A 39 -4.30 10.24 -0.17
CA GLN A 39 -3.82 10.66 -1.48
C GLN A 39 -2.53 11.48 -1.36
N ALA A 40 -2.50 12.48 -0.47
CA ALA A 40 -1.30 13.31 -0.25
C ALA A 40 -0.10 12.48 0.23
N LEU A 41 -0.33 11.49 1.09
CA LEU A 41 0.68 10.51 1.47
C LEU A 41 1.19 9.70 0.26
N CYS A 42 0.28 9.19 -0.58
CA CYS A 42 0.61 8.39 -1.76
C CYS A 42 1.21 9.23 -2.91
N ASP A 43 1.05 10.55 -2.89
CA ASP A 43 1.70 11.47 -3.81
C ASP A 43 3.03 12.03 -3.27
N ASN A 44 3.41 11.66 -2.03
CA ASN A 44 4.68 12.05 -1.46
C ASN A 44 5.85 11.52 -2.29
N SER A 45 6.80 12.40 -2.59
CA SER A 45 7.97 12.15 -3.42
C SER A 45 8.85 10.99 -2.94
N CYS A 46 8.81 10.66 -1.65
CA CYS A 46 9.63 9.62 -1.04
C CYS A 46 8.88 8.29 -0.82
N TYR A 47 7.58 8.22 -1.09
CA TYR A 47 6.80 7.01 -0.82
C TYR A 47 7.38 5.79 -1.55
N ASP A 48 7.69 5.92 -2.83
CA ASP A 48 8.30 4.87 -3.66
C ASP A 48 9.63 4.35 -3.07
N LEU A 49 10.49 5.27 -2.60
CA LEU A 49 11.78 4.92 -2.02
C LEU A 49 11.61 4.10 -0.74
N LEU A 50 10.73 4.54 0.16
CA LEU A 50 10.46 3.85 1.43
C LEU A 50 9.77 2.51 1.20
N ASN A 51 8.75 2.48 0.34
CA ASN A 51 8.05 1.26 -0.02
C ASN A 51 9.02 0.22 -0.62
N SER A 52 9.90 0.64 -1.55
CA SER A 52 10.91 -0.26 -2.12
C SER A 52 11.93 -0.74 -1.08
N LYS A 53 12.38 0.13 -0.18
CA LYS A 53 13.29 -0.24 0.93
C LYS A 53 12.64 -1.30 1.83
N TYR A 54 11.41 -1.07 2.28
CA TYR A 54 10.71 -1.98 3.16
C TYR A 54 10.36 -3.31 2.48
N LYS A 55 10.03 -3.29 1.18
CA LYS A 55 9.88 -4.49 0.36
C LYS A 55 11.14 -5.35 0.38
N ILE A 56 12.31 -4.75 0.13
CA ILE A 56 13.60 -5.47 0.14
C ILE A 56 13.87 -6.06 1.53
N MET A 57 13.58 -5.31 2.59
CA MET A 57 13.77 -5.80 3.96
C MET A 57 12.83 -6.98 4.30
N LEU A 58 11.58 -6.95 3.83
CA LEU A 58 10.63 -8.05 3.98
C LEU A 58 11.10 -9.29 3.21
N ASP A 59 11.51 -9.12 1.95
CA ASP A 59 11.96 -10.22 1.08
C ASP A 59 13.25 -10.89 1.59
N ASN A 60 14.09 -10.14 2.33
CA ASN A 60 15.33 -10.63 2.95
C ASN A 60 15.18 -10.97 4.44
N ASN A 61 13.95 -11.05 4.95
CA ASN A 61 13.65 -11.42 6.34
C ASN A 61 14.42 -10.61 7.40
N CYS A 62 14.64 -9.31 7.15
CA CYS A 62 15.47 -8.44 8.00
C CYS A 62 14.83 -8.03 9.34
N PHE A 63 13.69 -8.62 9.69
CA PHE A 63 12.91 -8.30 10.90
C PHE A 63 12.88 -9.45 11.92
N ASP A 64 13.68 -10.49 11.71
CA ASP A 64 13.78 -11.60 12.65
C ASP A 64 14.27 -11.10 14.02
N SER A 65 13.56 -11.49 15.06
CA SER A 65 13.82 -11.14 16.46
C SER A 65 13.50 -12.34 17.35
N THR A 66 14.12 -12.43 18.51
CA THR A 66 13.75 -13.44 19.53
C THR A 66 12.39 -13.15 20.17
N ASP A 67 11.87 -11.93 19.99
CA ASP A 67 10.52 -11.54 20.33
C ASP A 67 9.66 -11.52 19.06
N GLU A 68 8.81 -12.53 18.92
CA GLU A 68 7.94 -12.72 17.75
C GLU A 68 6.90 -11.60 17.58
N ASP A 69 6.42 -11.00 18.67
CA ASP A 69 5.46 -9.91 18.61
C ASP A 69 6.14 -8.63 18.11
N ALA A 70 7.36 -8.36 18.58
CA ALA A 70 8.19 -7.27 18.07
C ALA A 70 8.55 -7.47 16.59
N ALA A 71 8.92 -8.70 16.20
CA ALA A 71 9.19 -9.05 14.79
C ALA A 71 7.95 -8.87 13.92
N ALA A 72 6.78 -9.34 14.38
CA ALA A 72 5.51 -9.20 13.67
C ALA A 72 5.15 -7.71 13.49
N ASN A 73 5.27 -6.90 14.55
CA ASN A 73 4.99 -5.48 14.48
C ASN A 73 5.91 -4.76 13.47
N ALA A 74 7.22 -5.06 13.47
CA ALA A 74 8.16 -4.45 12.54
C ALA A 74 7.86 -4.85 11.07
N ARG A 75 7.54 -6.13 10.82
CA ARG A 75 7.10 -6.59 9.50
C ARG A 75 5.80 -5.92 9.06
N MET A 76 4.84 -5.75 9.97
CA MET A 76 3.58 -5.05 9.68
C MET A 76 3.82 -3.57 9.35
N ILE A 77 4.68 -2.87 10.08
CA ILE A 77 5.05 -1.49 9.73
C ILE A 77 5.66 -1.44 8.32
N ALA A 78 6.55 -2.36 7.97
CA ALA A 78 7.12 -2.43 6.63
C ALA A 78 6.07 -2.71 5.55
N ALA A 79 5.19 -3.70 5.78
CA ALA A 79 4.15 -4.09 4.84
C ALA A 79 3.02 -3.06 4.72
N SER A 80 2.89 -2.15 5.69
CA SER A 80 1.88 -1.09 5.63
C SER A 80 2.06 -0.18 4.42
N TYR A 81 3.30 0.01 3.95
CA TYR A 81 3.59 0.79 2.74
C TYR A 81 3.07 0.13 1.45
N GLU A 82 2.96 -1.20 1.43
CA GLU A 82 2.35 -1.91 0.31
C GLU A 82 0.81 -1.78 0.31
N LEU A 83 0.18 -1.57 1.48
CA LEU A 83 -1.27 -1.48 1.62
C LEU A 83 -1.82 -0.04 1.57
N ALA A 84 -1.10 0.94 2.13
CA ALA A 84 -1.66 2.26 2.40
C ALA A 84 -2.24 2.94 1.15
N CYS A 85 -1.62 2.69 -0.02
CA CYS A 85 -2.04 3.26 -1.30
C CYS A 85 -2.96 2.36 -2.13
N GLN A 86 -3.48 1.27 -1.54
CA GLN A 86 -4.48 0.43 -2.19
C GLN A 86 -5.84 1.13 -2.22
N THR A 87 -6.43 1.18 -3.42
CA THR A 87 -7.78 1.68 -3.64
C THR A 87 -8.72 0.60 -4.15
N THR A 88 -10.02 0.83 -3.97
CA THR A 88 -11.10 0.11 -4.65
C THR A 88 -11.12 0.44 -6.15
N THR A 89 -11.97 -0.24 -6.91
CA THR A 89 -12.24 0.11 -8.32
C THR A 89 -12.87 1.49 -8.50
N THR A 90 -13.44 2.07 -7.44
CA THR A 90 -14.02 3.42 -7.43
C THR A 90 -13.03 4.49 -6.97
N GLY A 91 -11.77 4.14 -6.73
CA GLY A 91 -10.71 5.06 -6.30
C GLY A 91 -10.78 5.45 -4.83
N LYS A 92 -11.54 4.72 -4.00
CA LYS A 92 -11.59 4.93 -2.55
C LYS A 92 -10.46 4.18 -1.87
N TYR A 93 -9.72 4.83 -0.97
CA TYR A 93 -8.62 4.18 -0.29
C TYR A 93 -9.11 3.18 0.76
N CYS A 94 -8.48 2.02 0.80
CA CYS A 94 -8.88 0.94 1.72
C CYS A 94 -8.68 1.33 3.20
N ILE A 95 -7.65 2.12 3.53
CA ILE A 95 -7.33 2.51 4.91
C ILE A 95 -8.36 3.49 5.49
N PRO A 96 -8.67 4.63 4.85
CA PRO A 96 -9.79 5.48 5.25
C PRO A 96 -11.12 4.76 5.32
N MET A 97 -11.41 3.85 4.38
CA MET A 97 -12.63 3.04 4.40
C MET A 97 -12.72 2.19 5.68
N LEU A 98 -11.67 1.42 6.00
CA LEU A 98 -11.62 0.63 7.23
C LEU A 98 -11.74 1.51 8.48
N ALA A 99 -11.01 2.63 8.53
CA ALA A 99 -11.04 3.54 9.67
C ALA A 99 -12.43 4.13 9.90
N ASN A 100 -13.14 4.51 8.84
CA ASN A 100 -14.51 5.03 8.93
C ASN A 100 -15.51 3.96 9.36
N LEU A 101 -15.41 2.75 8.83
CA LEU A 101 -16.28 1.64 9.22
C LEU A 101 -16.08 1.27 10.70
N VAL A 102 -14.83 1.18 11.16
CA VAL A 102 -14.51 0.94 12.57
C VAL A 102 -14.98 2.08 13.47
N ALA A 103 -14.85 3.34 13.04
CA ALA A 103 -15.31 4.49 13.83
C ALA A 103 -16.84 4.58 13.93
N ASN A 104 -17.54 4.10 12.90
CA ASN A 104 -19.01 4.07 12.86
C ASN A 104 -19.59 2.81 13.53
N ALA A 105 -18.79 1.75 13.67
CA ALA A 105 -19.14 0.57 14.43
C ALA A 105 -19.24 0.93 15.93
N ALA A 106 -20.39 0.64 16.54
CA ALA A 106 -20.61 0.86 17.96
C ALA A 106 -19.71 -0.06 18.82
N THR A 107 -19.76 0.08 20.15
CA THR A 107 -18.96 -0.77 21.05
C THR A 107 -19.31 -2.26 21.00
N ASP A 108 -20.54 -2.60 20.60
CA ASP A 108 -21.06 -3.96 20.46
C ASP A 108 -21.29 -4.33 18.98
N TYR A 109 -20.27 -4.12 18.14
CA TYR A 109 -20.39 -4.35 16.71
C TYR A 109 -20.17 -5.82 16.31
N ASP A 110 -20.84 -6.23 15.23
CA ASP A 110 -20.52 -7.46 14.52
C ASP A 110 -19.54 -7.16 13.39
N LEU A 111 -18.35 -7.75 13.46
CA LEU A 111 -17.28 -7.50 12.49
C LEU A 111 -17.74 -7.76 11.06
N CYS A 112 -18.63 -8.73 10.84
CA CYS A 112 -19.12 -9.02 9.51
C CYS A 112 -20.11 -7.97 9.00
N SER A 113 -21.22 -7.78 9.74
CA SER A 113 -22.32 -6.93 9.29
C SER A 113 -22.03 -5.44 9.41
N ASP A 114 -21.06 -5.02 10.21
CA ASP A 114 -20.83 -3.59 10.46
C ASP A 114 -19.57 -3.07 9.79
N ILE A 115 -18.66 -3.97 9.39
CA ILE A 115 -17.37 -3.60 8.78
C ILE A 115 -17.14 -4.38 7.48
N VAL A 116 -16.96 -5.70 7.55
CA VAL A 116 -16.44 -6.48 6.41
C VAL A 116 -17.36 -6.43 5.20
N LYS A 117 -18.69 -6.43 5.38
CA LYS A 117 -19.66 -6.39 4.27
C LYS A 117 -19.47 -5.20 3.33
N ASP A 118 -18.98 -4.08 3.85
CA ASP A 118 -18.87 -2.81 3.12
C ASP A 118 -17.45 -2.56 2.59
N MET A 119 -16.49 -3.45 2.88
CA MET A 119 -15.11 -3.31 2.46
C MET A 119 -14.82 -3.90 1.07
N GLY A 120 -15.59 -4.87 0.60
CA GLY A 120 -15.34 -5.57 -0.65
C GLY A 120 -13.90 -6.09 -0.77
N CYS A 121 -13.21 -5.80 -1.87
CA CYS A 121 -11.84 -6.28 -2.10
C CYS A 121 -10.83 -5.75 -1.07
N CYS A 122 -11.10 -4.60 -0.45
CA CYS A 122 -10.22 -4.00 0.56
C CYS A 122 -10.11 -4.89 1.79
N PHE A 123 -11.17 -5.64 2.14
CA PHE A 123 -11.11 -6.60 3.23
C PHE A 123 -10.06 -7.67 2.94
N GLN A 124 -10.06 -8.25 1.75
CA GLN A 124 -9.12 -9.30 1.43
C GLN A 124 -7.68 -8.77 1.33
N SER A 125 -7.48 -7.56 0.76
CA SER A 125 -6.17 -6.89 0.79
C SER A 125 -5.67 -6.64 2.22
N TYR A 126 -6.55 -6.19 3.12
CA TYR A 126 -6.23 -6.04 4.54
C TYR A 126 -5.95 -7.38 5.21
N LYS A 127 -6.72 -8.43 4.90
CA LYS A 127 -6.48 -9.78 5.41
C LYS A 127 -5.09 -10.29 5.01
N GLN A 128 -4.64 -10.07 3.78
CA GLN A 128 -3.29 -10.44 3.33
C GLN A 128 -2.21 -9.67 4.09
N TYR A 129 -2.42 -8.37 4.33
CA TYR A 129 -1.56 -7.58 5.22
C TYR A 129 -1.48 -8.19 6.64
N MET A 130 -2.62 -8.58 7.22
CA MET A 130 -2.66 -9.21 8.55
C MET A 130 -2.01 -10.61 8.60
N GLN A 131 -1.72 -11.25 7.46
CA GLN A 131 -0.95 -12.51 7.43
C GLN A 131 0.52 -12.34 7.83
N ILE A 132 1.01 -11.10 7.79
CA ILE A 132 2.38 -10.74 8.18
C ILE A 132 2.46 -10.47 9.70
N GLY A 133 1.30 -10.34 10.36
CA GLY A 133 1.18 -10.17 11.79
C GLY A 133 1.20 -11.48 12.58
N THR A 134 0.50 -11.48 13.70
CA THR A 134 0.47 -12.61 14.64
C THR A 134 -0.53 -13.70 14.21
N ALA A 135 -0.37 -14.91 14.75
CA ALA A 135 -1.33 -16.01 14.53
C ALA A 135 -2.77 -15.65 14.96
N ALA A 136 -2.91 -14.83 16.01
CA ALA A 136 -4.21 -14.31 16.46
C ALA A 136 -4.86 -13.43 15.38
N SER A 137 -4.09 -12.54 14.76
CA SER A 137 -4.56 -11.67 13.67
C SER A 137 -5.07 -12.48 12.48
N ILE A 138 -4.31 -13.50 12.07
CA ILE A 138 -4.67 -14.43 10.98
C ILE A 138 -5.98 -15.15 11.28
N LYS A 139 -6.13 -15.66 12.51
CA LYS A 139 -7.32 -16.39 12.95
C LYS A 139 -8.55 -15.47 12.93
N THR A 140 -8.44 -14.26 13.47
CA THR A 140 -9.54 -13.30 13.51
C THR A 140 -10.02 -12.91 12.12
N MET A 141 -9.10 -12.59 11.20
CA MET A 141 -9.48 -12.23 9.83
C MET A 141 -10.08 -13.43 9.06
N SER A 142 -9.60 -14.65 9.32
CA SER A 142 -10.16 -15.85 8.70
C SER A 142 -11.56 -16.18 9.22
N ALA A 143 -11.79 -16.03 10.53
CA ALA A 143 -13.11 -16.19 11.12
C ALA A 143 -14.12 -15.17 10.56
N ALA A 144 -13.71 -13.90 10.45
CA ALA A 144 -14.53 -12.83 9.88
C ALA A 144 -14.96 -13.14 8.43
N GLN A 145 -14.01 -13.57 7.59
CA GLN A 145 -14.33 -13.96 6.22
C GLN A 145 -15.34 -15.11 6.19
N ASN A 146 -15.12 -16.16 6.97
CA ASN A 146 -15.98 -17.34 6.98
C ASN A 146 -17.40 -16.99 7.44
N GLN A 147 -17.53 -16.17 8.48
CA GLN A 147 -18.82 -15.69 8.97
C GLN A 147 -19.56 -14.91 7.88
N CYS A 148 -18.87 -14.01 7.18
CA CYS A 148 -19.48 -13.23 6.12
C CYS A 148 -19.87 -14.03 4.89
N VAL A 149 -19.03 -14.98 4.46
CA VAL A 149 -19.39 -15.88 3.36
C VAL A 149 -20.59 -16.73 3.74
N ALA A 150 -20.67 -17.23 4.98
CA ALA A 150 -21.84 -17.95 5.48
C ALA A 150 -23.11 -17.08 5.52
N ALA A 151 -22.96 -15.77 5.71
CA ALA A 151 -24.04 -14.78 5.63
C ALA A 151 -24.38 -14.33 4.19
N GLY A 152 -23.73 -14.89 3.17
CA GLY A 152 -23.99 -14.57 1.76
C GLY A 152 -23.28 -13.31 1.25
N ILE A 153 -22.35 -12.74 2.01
CA ILE A 153 -21.53 -11.61 1.56
C ILE A 153 -20.52 -12.09 0.51
N SER A 154 -20.42 -11.38 -0.60
CA SER A 154 -19.54 -11.70 -1.73
C SER A 154 -18.54 -10.56 -2.00
N GLY A 155 -17.51 -10.84 -2.81
CA GLY A 155 -16.50 -9.84 -3.18
C GLY A 155 -15.43 -9.59 -2.11
N ILE A 156 -15.44 -10.37 -1.02
CA ILE A 156 -14.47 -10.33 0.08
C ILE A 156 -13.45 -11.49 0.01
N ASP A 157 -13.50 -12.30 -1.03
CA ASP A 157 -12.62 -13.44 -1.30
C ASP A 157 -11.44 -13.08 -2.22
N LYS A 158 -11.52 -11.92 -2.88
CA LYS A 158 -10.52 -11.43 -3.83
C LYS A 158 -9.86 -10.15 -3.33
N VAL A 159 -8.54 -10.12 -3.36
CA VAL A 159 -7.77 -8.89 -3.12
C VAL A 159 -8.09 -7.86 -4.19
N CYS A 160 -7.87 -6.58 -3.89
CA CYS A 160 -8.02 -5.54 -4.90
C CYS A 160 -6.98 -5.69 -6.02
N PRO A 161 -7.27 -5.21 -7.25
CA PRO A 161 -6.30 -5.20 -8.34
C PRO A 161 -5.07 -4.33 -8.02
N CYS A 162 -3.89 -4.78 -8.42
CA CYS A 162 -2.66 -4.01 -8.28
C CYS A 162 -2.64 -2.73 -9.13
N ALA A 163 -3.41 -2.68 -10.22
CA ALA A 163 -3.62 -1.47 -11.01
C ALA A 163 -4.23 -0.32 -10.19
N ASN A 164 -4.89 -0.63 -9.06
CA ASN A 164 -5.48 0.34 -8.15
C ASN A 164 -4.56 0.69 -6.97
N ASN A 165 -3.28 0.34 -7.06
CA ASN A 165 -2.25 0.72 -6.11
C ASN A 165 -1.06 1.31 -6.87
N LYS A 166 -0.93 2.64 -6.77
CA LYS A 166 0.10 3.43 -7.45
C LYS A 166 1.52 2.89 -7.22
N HIS A 167 1.74 2.29 -6.06
CA HIS A 167 3.03 1.84 -5.56
C HIS A 167 3.11 0.32 -5.45
N ALA A 168 2.26 -0.42 -6.18
CA ALA A 168 2.30 -1.88 -6.17
C ALA A 168 3.69 -2.40 -6.53
N SER A 169 4.18 -3.33 -5.72
CA SER A 169 5.45 -4.02 -5.90
C SER A 169 5.22 -5.38 -6.56
N ASN A 170 6.19 -5.84 -7.36
CA ASN A 170 6.15 -7.22 -7.87
C ASN A 170 6.03 -8.23 -6.72
N ASN A 171 5.24 -9.27 -6.92
CA ASN A 171 5.02 -10.36 -5.96
C ASN A 171 4.43 -9.94 -4.60
N THR A 172 3.90 -8.72 -4.45
CA THR A 172 3.12 -8.39 -3.25
C THR A 172 1.87 -9.27 -3.18
N LYS A 173 1.49 -9.71 -1.98
CA LYS A 173 0.26 -10.48 -1.74
C LYS A 173 -0.95 -9.59 -1.46
N ILE A 174 -0.74 -8.29 -1.27
CA ILE A 174 -1.78 -7.34 -0.86
C ILE A 174 -2.78 -7.06 -1.99
N CYS A 175 -2.36 -7.21 -3.25
CA CYS A 175 -3.17 -7.03 -4.43
C CYS A 175 -2.97 -8.18 -5.42
N SER A 176 -3.93 -8.41 -6.32
CA SER A 176 -3.82 -9.41 -7.39
C SER A 176 -3.60 -8.75 -8.74
N GLU A 177 -3.07 -9.52 -9.69
CA GLU A 177 -2.75 -9.07 -11.05
C GLU A 177 -3.80 -8.11 -11.65
N GLY A 178 -3.34 -6.89 -11.85
CA GLY A 178 -3.80 -5.94 -12.87
C GLY A 178 -2.52 -5.35 -13.43
N ALA A 179 -2.33 -5.43 -14.76
CA ALA A 179 -1.05 -5.28 -15.46
C ALA A 179 -0.10 -4.23 -14.85
N PHE A 180 1.14 -4.65 -14.54
CA PHE A 180 2.27 -3.75 -14.30
C PHE A 180 2.56 -2.93 -15.56
N THR A 181 1.81 -1.87 -15.80
CA THR A 181 2.23 -0.81 -16.71
C THR A 181 2.90 0.27 -15.86
N LYS A 182 4.10 -0.03 -15.35
CA LYS A 182 5.07 1.03 -15.10
C LYS A 182 5.44 1.60 -16.47
N LEU A 183 4.62 2.52 -17.00
CA LEU A 183 5.07 3.42 -18.03
C LEU A 183 6.06 4.37 -17.35
N HIS A 184 7.32 3.93 -17.24
CA HIS A 184 8.43 4.84 -17.04
C HIS A 184 8.41 5.82 -18.22
N LEU A 185 7.78 6.98 -18.04
CA LEU A 185 8.09 8.17 -18.83
C LEU A 185 9.49 8.64 -18.45
N GLY A 186 10.49 7.87 -18.85
CA GLY A 186 11.90 8.16 -18.69
C GLY A 186 12.61 7.71 -19.95
N ALA A 187 12.88 8.68 -20.83
CA ALA A 187 13.58 8.56 -22.13
C ALA A 187 12.71 8.31 -23.37
N ALA A 188 11.81 9.24 -23.69
CA ALA A 188 11.53 9.55 -25.10
C ALA A 188 12.73 10.32 -25.69
N VAL A 189 13.81 9.59 -26.00
CA VAL A 189 14.89 10.13 -26.83
C VAL A 189 14.34 10.24 -28.26
N LEU A 190 14.41 11.48 -28.77
CA LEU A 190 14.15 11.86 -30.15
C LEU A 190 14.66 10.82 -31.15
N ALA A 191 13.74 10.30 -31.96
CA ALA A 191 14.03 9.93 -33.34
C ALA A 191 13.08 10.72 -34.25
N VAL A 192 13.32 12.03 -34.34
CA VAL A 192 12.86 12.82 -35.47
C VAL A 192 13.78 12.47 -36.64
N ALA A 193 13.29 11.64 -37.55
CA ALA A 193 13.88 11.49 -38.88
C ALA A 193 12.75 11.36 -39.91
N VAL A 194 12.19 12.53 -40.22
CA VAL A 194 11.78 12.98 -41.56
C VAL A 194 11.17 11.92 -42.49
N LEU A 195 9.84 11.86 -42.47
CA LEU A 195 9.00 11.48 -43.62
C LEU A 195 8.80 12.72 -44.49
N LEU A 196 9.55 12.85 -45.58
CA LEU A 196 9.19 13.71 -46.72
C LEU A 196 9.91 13.20 -47.97
N ILE A 197 9.29 12.31 -48.76
CA ILE A 197 9.01 12.57 -50.19
C ILE A 197 7.65 11.91 -50.53
N SER A 198 6.68 12.80 -50.69
CA SER A 198 5.36 12.74 -51.31
C SER A 198 4.97 11.54 -52.17
N ALA A 199 3.76 11.05 -51.90
CA ALA A 199 2.88 10.37 -52.85
C ALA A 199 2.48 11.29 -54.03
N SER A 200 2.34 10.70 -55.22
CA SER A 200 1.29 11.04 -56.18
C SER A 200 1.27 10.03 -57.32
N THR A 201 0.39 9.06 -57.23
CA THR A 201 -0.24 8.42 -58.39
C THR A 201 -1.14 9.45 -59.07
N VAL A 202 -0.90 9.76 -60.33
CA VAL A 202 -1.88 10.38 -61.22
C VAL A 202 -1.76 9.70 -62.59
N SER A 203 -2.85 9.02 -62.96
CA SER A 203 -3.33 8.62 -64.30
C SER A 203 -2.41 7.81 -65.22
#